data_AF-A0A953Y709-F1
#
_entry.id   AF-A0A953Y709-F1
#
_cell.length_a   1.000
_cell.length_b   1.000
_cell.length_c   1.000
_cell.angle_alpha   90.00
_cell.angle_beta   90.00
_cell.angle_gamma   90.00
#
_symmetry.space_group_name_H-M   'P 1'
#
loop_
_entity.id
_entity.type
_entity.pdbx_description
1 polymer ?
#
loop_
_entity_poly.entity_id
_entity_poly.type
_entity_poly.pdbx_seq_one_letter_code
_entity_poly.pdbx_strand_id
1 'polypeptide(L)'
;MPRDLADGESTEVQGSAKQPYVLTNTGGVYSCTCPAWRHQSVAIEQRTCKHLRKLRGDEAEQARLGAGVALRQQRATASDASKPPVLLAHAWDNAQDLTGWWISEKLDGVRAWWDGERFLSRLGNEFLAPAWFVKELPPEPLDGELWVGRGEFQRTVSIVRRGDRSEHWKQLAFRVFDAPQHGGGFEERLGHLEALLGEGHPHAGVVPHAECTGEQHLREELARVEGLGGEGLMLRQPGSAYEAGRSTTLLKVKTFFDAEARVVDHVPGRGRHKGRLGSLSVVTPDGVAFSVGTGFSDKQREAPPPVGAIVTYRYQELTKAGVPRFPSFLRERPDAEWPAQTAATKQKASKKAPAKRRARAAEAHTAATKQKASKKAPAKRHVAAADPGQGSARRFEFVEGSSRKFWEITVHGDAHTVRYGRIGSDGQTKTKAFGGAAAAQADAEKLIAKKTAKGYVERAGG
;
A
#
# COMPACT_ATOMS: atom_id res chain seq x y z
N MET A 1 21.20 -37.22 13.73
CA MET A 1 20.94 -37.38 12.28
C MET A 1 19.53 -36.88 11.99
N PRO A 2 19.30 -35.96 11.04
CA PRO A 2 17.94 -35.63 10.61
C PRO A 2 17.25 -36.92 10.15
N ARG A 3 16.04 -37.18 10.65
CA ARG A 3 15.25 -38.34 10.26
C ARG A 3 14.65 -38.06 8.88
N ASP A 4 15.13 -38.74 7.85
CA ASP A 4 14.49 -38.74 6.53
C ASP A 4 13.26 -39.68 6.54
N LEU A 5 12.35 -39.52 5.57
CA LEU A 5 11.15 -40.35 5.43
C LEU A 5 11.46 -41.58 4.58
N ALA A 6 11.10 -42.76 5.09
CA ALA A 6 11.08 -43.99 4.30
C ALA A 6 10.03 -43.91 3.17
N ASP A 7 10.14 -44.78 2.17
CA ASP A 7 9.14 -44.83 1.11
C ASP A 7 7.75 -45.18 1.66
N GLY A 8 6.74 -44.40 1.27
CA GLY A 8 5.38 -44.47 1.80
C GLY A 8 5.17 -43.78 3.16
N GLU A 9 6.23 -43.26 3.80
CA GLU A 9 6.12 -42.59 5.11
C GLU A 9 5.64 -41.14 4.95
N SER A 10 4.84 -40.69 5.91
CA SER A 10 4.41 -39.30 6.03
C SER A 10 4.62 -38.76 7.44
N THR A 11 4.93 -37.47 7.54
CA THR A 11 5.05 -36.75 8.82
C THR A 11 4.36 -35.39 8.76
N GLU A 12 3.94 -34.89 9.91
CA GLU A 12 3.32 -33.57 10.03
C GLU A 12 4.32 -32.54 10.55
N VAL A 13 4.29 -31.34 9.96
CA VAL A 13 5.09 -30.21 10.43
C VAL A 13 4.22 -28.98 10.65
N GLN A 14 4.40 -28.34 11.80
CA GLN A 14 3.75 -27.07 12.06
C GLN A 14 4.39 -25.97 11.20
N GLY A 15 3.56 -25.34 10.36
CA GLY A 15 3.98 -24.23 9.52
C GLY A 15 3.21 -22.95 9.80
N SER A 16 3.10 -22.08 8.79
CA SER A 16 2.38 -20.79 8.89
C SER A 16 0.85 -20.91 8.85
N ALA A 17 0.32 -22.11 8.59
CA ALA A 17 -1.12 -22.37 8.56
C ALA A 17 -1.62 -22.84 9.93
N LYS A 18 -2.93 -22.70 10.16
CA LYS A 18 -3.59 -23.18 11.39
C LYS A 18 -3.55 -24.72 11.50
N GLN A 19 -3.58 -25.42 10.37
CA GLN A 19 -3.40 -26.88 10.32
C GLN A 19 -1.96 -27.23 9.96
N PRO A 20 -1.37 -28.31 10.52
CA PRO A 20 -0.06 -28.80 10.14
C PRO A 20 0.01 -29.11 8.64
N TYR A 21 1.20 -28.95 8.07
CA TYR A 21 1.46 -29.42 6.71
C TYR A 21 1.95 -30.86 6.77
N VAL A 22 1.35 -31.73 5.96
CA VAL A 22 1.84 -33.10 5.74
C VAL A 22 2.98 -33.11 4.72
N LEU A 23 4.05 -33.82 5.05
CA LEU A 23 5.17 -34.17 4.17
C LEU A 23 5.11 -35.67 3.94
N THR A 24 5.29 -36.11 2.70
CA THR A 24 5.20 -37.53 2.31
C THR A 24 6.33 -37.87 1.34
N ASN A 25 6.92 -39.05 1.48
CA ASN A 25 7.77 -39.66 0.47
C ASN A 25 7.02 -40.82 -0.19
N THR A 26 6.90 -40.83 -1.51
CA THR A 26 6.24 -41.93 -2.25
C THR A 26 6.98 -42.19 -3.56
N GLY A 27 7.48 -43.41 -3.74
CA GLY A 27 8.33 -43.79 -4.86
C GLY A 27 9.60 -42.95 -4.98
N GLY A 28 10.13 -42.44 -3.87
CA GLY A 28 11.27 -41.51 -3.85
C GLY A 28 10.91 -40.06 -4.21
N VAL A 29 9.64 -39.75 -4.45
CA VAL A 29 9.16 -38.39 -4.71
C VAL A 29 8.63 -37.78 -3.42
N TYR A 30 9.30 -36.71 -2.97
CA TYR A 30 8.91 -35.97 -1.78
C TYR A 30 7.86 -34.91 -2.11
N SER A 31 6.80 -34.88 -1.31
CA SER A 31 5.74 -33.87 -1.42
C SER A 31 5.46 -33.16 -0.10
N CYS A 32 4.92 -31.95 -0.19
CA CYS A 32 4.51 -31.16 0.97
C CYS A 32 3.22 -30.42 0.66
N THR A 33 2.27 -30.46 1.59
CA THR A 33 0.96 -29.77 1.45
C THR A 33 1.05 -28.24 1.60
N CYS A 34 2.23 -27.67 1.85
CA CYS A 34 2.38 -26.23 2.02
C CYS A 34 2.24 -25.48 0.68
N PRO A 35 1.72 -24.23 0.68
CA PRO A 35 1.55 -23.45 -0.55
C PRO A 35 2.86 -23.24 -1.32
N ALA A 36 3.99 -23.11 -0.60
CA ALA A 36 5.30 -22.87 -1.18
C ALA A 36 5.83 -24.07 -2.00
N TRP A 37 5.38 -25.29 -1.70
CA TRP A 37 5.69 -26.49 -2.48
C TRP A 37 4.63 -26.71 -3.57
N ARG A 38 3.34 -26.66 -3.20
CA ARG A 38 2.20 -26.93 -4.10
C ARG A 38 2.14 -26.02 -5.31
N HIS A 39 2.54 -24.76 -5.17
CA HIS A 39 2.42 -23.74 -6.22
C HIS A 39 3.70 -23.55 -7.03
N GLN A 40 4.69 -24.44 -6.94
CA GLN A 40 5.88 -24.36 -7.79
C GLN A 40 5.56 -24.84 -9.21
N SER A 41 5.99 -24.06 -10.19
CA SER A 41 5.79 -24.34 -11.63
C SER A 41 6.89 -25.24 -12.21
N VAL A 42 7.54 -26.05 -11.38
CA VAL A 42 8.51 -27.08 -11.80
C VAL A 42 7.91 -28.48 -11.63
N ALA A 43 8.54 -29.47 -12.27
CA ALA A 43 8.13 -30.87 -12.16
C ALA A 43 8.21 -31.36 -10.70
N ILE A 44 7.35 -32.31 -10.32
CA ILE A 44 7.09 -32.65 -8.91
C ILE A 44 8.35 -33.13 -8.18
N GLU A 45 9.20 -33.86 -8.88
CA GLU A 45 10.51 -34.35 -8.44
C GLU A 45 11.54 -33.22 -8.25
N GLN A 46 11.32 -32.04 -8.82
CA GLN A 46 12.18 -30.86 -8.66
C GLN A 46 11.62 -29.84 -7.66
N ARG A 47 10.46 -30.12 -7.06
CA ARG A 47 9.86 -29.20 -6.09
C ARG A 47 10.51 -29.36 -4.73
N THR A 48 10.71 -28.25 -4.04
CA THR A 48 11.25 -28.23 -2.67
C THR A 48 10.53 -27.19 -1.82
N CYS A 49 10.68 -27.22 -0.50
CA CYS A 49 10.23 -26.13 0.35
C CYS A 49 11.04 -26.07 1.63
N LYS A 50 10.86 -25.00 2.43
CA LYS A 50 11.54 -24.86 3.72
C LYS A 50 11.30 -26.04 4.67
N HIS A 51 10.18 -26.74 4.53
CA HIS A 51 9.87 -27.89 5.39
C HIS A 51 10.63 -29.14 4.97
N LEU A 52 10.68 -29.45 3.66
CA LEU A 52 11.48 -30.58 3.14
C LEU A 52 12.97 -30.37 3.43
N ARG A 53 13.45 -29.13 3.22
CA ARG A 53 14.82 -28.72 3.59
C ARG A 53 15.11 -28.90 5.07
N LYS A 54 14.18 -28.52 5.96
CA LYS A 54 14.35 -28.69 7.41
C LYS A 54 14.32 -30.16 7.83
N LEU A 55 13.50 -30.99 7.18
CA LEU A 55 13.39 -32.41 7.45
C LEU A 55 14.65 -33.18 7.01
N ARG A 56 15.08 -32.96 5.77
CA ARG A 56 16.14 -33.74 5.11
C ARG A 56 17.54 -33.13 5.28
N GLY A 57 17.62 -31.84 5.56
CA GLY A 57 18.85 -31.06 5.46
C GLY A 57 19.06 -30.51 4.05
N ASP A 58 19.71 -29.34 3.97
CA ASP A 58 19.94 -28.65 2.69
C ASP A 58 20.85 -29.46 1.74
N GLU A 59 21.82 -30.20 2.27
CA GLU A 59 22.73 -31.04 1.48
C GLU A 59 22.01 -32.23 0.83
N ALA A 60 21.21 -32.98 1.59
CA ALA A 60 20.43 -34.10 1.09
C ALA A 60 19.31 -33.65 0.13
N GLU A 61 18.77 -32.45 0.33
CA GLU A 61 17.80 -31.86 -0.58
C GLU A 61 18.45 -31.36 -1.88
N GLN A 62 19.65 -30.77 -1.81
CA GLN A 62 20.40 -30.37 -3.00
C GLN A 62 20.83 -31.58 -3.83
N ALA A 63 21.26 -32.67 -3.18
CA ALA A 63 21.61 -33.92 -3.85
C ALA A 63 20.40 -34.51 -4.60
N ARG A 64 19.21 -34.44 -4.01
CA ARG A 64 17.96 -34.92 -4.65
C ARG A 64 17.56 -34.09 -5.87
N LEU A 65 17.76 -32.78 -5.83
CA LEU A 65 17.37 -31.87 -6.92
C LEU A 65 18.35 -31.88 -8.10
N GLY A 66 19.59 -32.36 -7.90
CA GLY A 66 20.63 -32.44 -8.92
C GLY A 66 21.30 -31.10 -9.24
N ALA A 67 22.41 -31.16 -9.99
CA ALA A 67 23.31 -30.03 -10.24
C ALA A 67 22.71 -28.86 -11.04
N GLY A 68 21.52 -29.04 -11.64
CA GLY A 68 20.84 -28.02 -12.46
C GLY A 68 19.84 -27.13 -11.70
N VAL A 69 19.51 -27.47 -10.44
CA VAL A 69 18.57 -26.71 -9.63
C VAL A 69 19.31 -26.21 -8.39
N ALA A 70 19.92 -25.02 -8.49
CA ALA A 70 20.49 -24.37 -7.32
C ALA A 70 19.37 -24.09 -6.32
N LEU A 71 19.43 -24.69 -5.12
CA LEU A 71 18.56 -24.29 -4.03
C LEU A 71 18.71 -22.78 -3.87
N ARG A 72 17.60 -22.05 -4.01
CA ARG A 72 17.56 -20.63 -3.68
C ARG A 72 18.02 -20.56 -2.23
N GLN A 73 19.25 -20.09 -2.02
CA GLN A 73 19.80 -19.90 -0.68
C GLN A 73 18.72 -19.14 0.07
N GLN A 74 18.36 -19.66 1.24
CA GLN A 74 17.61 -18.83 2.14
C GLN A 74 18.47 -17.59 2.29
N ARG A 75 17.91 -16.41 1.99
CA ARG A 75 18.35 -15.19 2.66
C ARG A 75 18.53 -15.65 4.09
N ALA A 76 19.76 -15.62 4.61
CA ALA A 76 19.99 -15.92 6.02
C ALA A 76 18.82 -15.25 6.74
N THR A 77 18.01 -16.04 7.45
CA THR A 77 17.12 -15.43 8.43
C THR A 77 18.05 -14.52 9.19
N ALA A 78 17.83 -13.21 9.04
CA ALA A 78 18.72 -12.23 9.61
C ALA A 78 19.05 -12.75 11.00
N SER A 79 20.36 -12.86 11.31
CA SER A 79 20.81 -12.77 12.69
C SER A 79 19.87 -11.81 13.39
N ASP A 80 19.32 -12.17 14.55
CA ASP A 80 18.30 -11.45 15.31
C ASP A 80 18.62 -9.94 15.41
N ALA A 81 18.43 -9.23 14.31
CA ALA A 81 18.89 -7.88 14.09
C ALA A 81 17.74 -7.10 14.67
N SER A 82 17.90 -6.79 15.95
CA SER A 82 16.98 -5.97 16.70
C SER A 82 16.56 -4.82 15.80
N LYS A 83 15.27 -4.74 15.50
CA LYS A 83 14.72 -3.69 14.63
C LYS A 83 15.32 -2.35 15.05
N PRO A 84 15.78 -1.52 14.10
CA PRO A 84 16.38 -0.25 14.45
C PRO A 84 15.49 0.57 15.40
N PRO A 85 16.04 1.14 16.49
CA PRO A 85 15.28 1.91 17.46
C PRO A 85 14.94 3.31 16.91
N VAL A 86 14.04 3.34 15.93
CA VAL A 86 13.68 4.55 15.21
C VAL A 86 12.76 5.47 16.01
N LEU A 87 13.05 6.77 15.99
CA LEU A 87 12.15 7.83 16.46
C LEU A 87 11.01 8.06 15.45
N LEU A 88 9.76 8.11 15.91
CA LEU A 88 8.56 8.21 15.08
C LEU A 88 7.78 9.48 15.40
N ALA A 89 7.43 10.23 14.35
CA ALA A 89 6.72 11.49 14.50
C ALA A 89 5.22 11.32 14.81
N HIS A 90 4.68 12.21 15.65
CA HIS A 90 3.26 12.51 15.72
C HIS A 90 2.83 13.45 14.58
N ALA A 91 1.53 13.47 14.26
CA ALA A 91 1.00 14.52 13.38
C ALA A 91 0.74 15.78 14.21
N TRP A 92 1.14 16.94 13.70
CA TRP A 92 0.74 18.21 14.32
C TRP A 92 -0.74 18.47 14.05
N ASP A 93 -1.46 18.88 15.09
CA ASP A 93 -2.91 19.06 15.10
C ASP A 93 -3.35 20.53 14.97
N ASN A 94 -2.39 21.45 14.79
CA ASN A 94 -2.59 22.91 14.77
C ASN A 94 -2.95 23.53 16.12
N ALA A 95 -2.81 22.81 17.24
CA ALA A 95 -3.12 23.36 18.57
C ALA A 95 -1.88 23.92 19.28
N GLN A 96 -0.71 23.36 19.01
CA GLN A 96 0.55 23.74 19.66
C GLN A 96 1.27 24.85 18.87
N ASP A 97 1.73 25.89 19.56
CA ASP A 97 2.71 26.86 19.03
C ASP A 97 4.08 26.19 18.88
N LEU A 98 4.65 26.28 17.68
CA LEU A 98 5.91 25.66 17.30
C LEU A 98 7.02 26.70 17.11
N THR A 99 6.84 27.93 17.57
CA THR A 99 7.91 28.93 17.59
C THR A 99 9.13 28.39 18.34
N GLY A 100 10.32 28.59 17.77
CA GLY A 100 11.60 28.05 18.26
C GLY A 100 11.89 26.60 17.84
N TRP A 101 10.93 25.85 17.29
CA TRP A 101 11.19 24.48 16.83
C TRP A 101 11.98 24.44 15.53
N TRP A 102 12.74 23.37 15.32
CA TRP A 102 13.49 23.18 14.09
C TRP A 102 12.60 22.60 12.98
N ILE A 103 12.57 23.28 11.83
CA ILE A 103 11.86 22.88 10.62
C ILE A 103 12.84 22.22 9.65
N SER A 104 12.46 21.08 9.08
CA SER A 104 13.09 20.51 7.89
C SER A 104 12.06 20.02 6.88
N GLU A 105 12.46 19.86 5.61
CA GLU A 105 11.61 19.25 4.59
C GLU A 105 11.34 17.79 4.94
N LYS A 106 10.06 17.39 4.88
CA LYS A 106 9.69 15.99 4.91
C LYS A 106 9.94 15.36 3.54
N LEU A 107 10.93 14.47 3.48
CA LEU A 107 11.31 13.76 2.25
C LEU A 107 10.41 12.53 2.01
N ASP A 108 9.87 12.39 0.79
CA ASP A 108 9.10 11.19 0.34
C ASP A 108 10.05 10.14 -0.28
N GLY A 109 10.93 9.59 0.56
CA GLY A 109 11.92 8.59 0.16
C GLY A 109 11.67 7.21 0.77
N VAL A 110 12.76 6.50 1.08
CA VAL A 110 12.70 5.28 1.91
C VAL A 110 13.62 5.44 3.11
N ARG A 111 13.03 5.53 4.31
CA ARG A 111 13.77 5.58 5.57
C ARG A 111 14.77 4.44 5.68
N ALA A 112 16.01 4.80 5.94
CA ALA A 112 17.12 3.89 6.10
C ALA A 112 17.90 4.23 7.38
N TRP A 113 18.10 3.21 8.18
CA TRP A 113 18.98 3.22 9.34
C TRP A 113 20.34 2.72 8.89
N TRP A 114 21.34 3.57 8.94
CA TRP A 114 22.72 3.14 8.83
C TRP A 114 23.17 2.64 10.21
N ASP A 115 23.71 1.43 10.31
CA ASP A 115 24.17 0.86 11.59
C ASP A 115 25.68 1.02 11.83
N GLY A 116 26.37 1.76 10.96
CA GLY A 116 27.83 1.85 10.92
C GLY A 116 28.47 0.98 9.84
N GLU A 117 27.75 0.02 9.27
CA GLU A 117 28.26 -0.89 8.24
C GLU A 117 27.30 -1.10 7.06
N ARG A 118 25.99 -1.12 7.32
CA ARG A 118 24.96 -1.42 6.34
C ARG A 118 23.68 -0.62 6.58
N PHE A 119 22.86 -0.55 5.53
CA PHE A 119 21.55 0.07 5.60
C PHE A 119 20.47 -0.92 5.96
N LEU A 120 19.68 -0.58 6.98
CA LEU A 120 18.53 -1.34 7.45
C LEU A 120 17.24 -0.52 7.24
N SER A 121 16.20 -1.17 6.77
CA SER A 121 14.85 -0.62 6.82
C SER A 121 14.37 -0.53 8.28
N ARG A 122 13.31 0.24 8.52
CA ARG A 122 12.60 0.29 9.81
C ARG A 122 12.22 -1.08 10.40
N LEU A 123 12.05 -2.11 9.56
CA LEU A 123 11.70 -3.45 10.01
C LEU A 123 12.92 -4.37 10.18
N GLY A 124 14.15 -3.86 10.04
CA GLY A 124 15.39 -4.61 10.14
C GLY A 124 15.81 -5.31 8.85
N ASN A 125 15.08 -5.15 7.73
CA ASN A 125 15.53 -5.72 6.45
C ASN A 125 16.66 -4.89 5.86
N GLU A 126 17.75 -5.54 5.47
CA GLU A 126 18.87 -4.89 4.80
C GLU A 126 18.53 -4.38 3.40
N PHE A 127 19.01 -3.18 3.08
CA PHE A 127 19.13 -2.65 1.73
C PHE A 127 20.55 -2.91 1.22
N LEU A 128 20.67 -3.66 0.12
CA LEU A 128 21.96 -4.07 -0.43
C LEU A 128 22.60 -2.92 -1.23
N ALA A 129 23.18 -1.96 -0.51
CA ALA A 129 23.94 -0.88 -1.09
C ALA A 129 25.27 -1.38 -1.70
N PRO A 130 25.71 -0.84 -2.84
CA PRO A 130 27.05 -1.11 -3.37
C PRO A 130 28.14 -0.62 -2.42
N ALA A 131 29.29 -1.30 -2.41
CA ALA A 131 30.41 -0.93 -1.53
C ALA A 131 30.86 0.53 -1.73
N TRP A 132 30.86 1.01 -2.97
CA TRP A 132 31.23 2.39 -3.28
C TRP A 132 30.26 3.44 -2.71
N PHE A 133 29.01 3.07 -2.44
CA PHE A 133 28.00 4.00 -1.91
C PHE A 133 28.17 4.22 -0.40
N VAL A 134 28.64 3.19 0.31
CA VAL A 134 28.78 3.20 1.77
C VAL A 134 30.21 3.47 2.24
N LYS A 135 31.19 3.41 1.33
CA LYS A 135 32.63 3.46 1.66
C LYS A 135 33.02 4.66 2.52
N GLU A 136 32.47 5.83 2.23
CA GLU A 136 32.82 7.07 2.93
C GLU A 136 31.89 7.34 4.12
N LEU A 137 30.88 6.49 4.38
CA LEU A 137 29.99 6.69 5.51
C LEU A 137 30.70 6.41 6.85
N PRO A 138 30.41 7.21 7.89
CA PRO A 138 31.04 7.08 9.19
C PRO A 138 30.60 5.77 9.86
N PRO A 139 31.46 5.12 10.67
CA PRO A 139 31.15 3.84 11.31
C PRO A 139 30.28 3.99 12.57
N GLU A 140 29.26 4.84 12.52
CA GLU A 140 28.31 5.06 13.62
C GLU A 140 26.86 5.08 13.11
N PRO A 141 25.85 4.81 13.96
CA PRO A 141 24.48 4.78 13.49
C PRO A 141 23.93 6.15 13.12
N LEU A 142 23.27 6.19 11.96
CA LEU A 142 22.63 7.39 11.43
C LEU A 142 21.20 7.08 11.00
N ASP A 143 20.29 8.03 11.24
CA ASP A 143 18.89 7.93 10.82
C ASP A 143 18.64 8.92 9.69
N GLY A 144 18.13 8.41 8.57
CA GLY A 144 17.96 9.21 7.38
C GLY A 144 16.99 8.59 6.37
N GLU A 145 16.93 9.24 5.22
CA GLU A 145 16.08 8.85 4.10
C GLU A 145 16.96 8.58 2.87
N LEU A 146 16.86 7.38 2.28
CA LEU A 146 17.35 7.17 0.92
C LEU A 146 16.39 7.87 -0.04
N TRP A 147 16.90 8.78 -0.86
CA TRP A 147 16.06 9.72 -1.58
C TRP A 147 16.65 10.07 -2.95
N VAL A 148 15.83 9.97 -4.00
CA VAL A 148 16.19 10.38 -5.37
C VAL A 148 15.85 11.85 -5.62
N GLY A 149 14.67 12.29 -5.17
CA GLY A 149 14.11 13.57 -5.54
C GLY A 149 12.65 13.72 -5.11
N ARG A 150 12.13 14.94 -5.23
CA ARG A 150 10.71 15.25 -4.98
C ARG A 150 9.82 14.51 -6.00
N GLY A 151 8.74 13.88 -5.51
CA GLY A 151 7.82 13.10 -6.36
C GLY A 151 8.38 11.76 -6.89
N GLU A 152 9.60 11.37 -6.50
CA GLU A 152 10.30 10.18 -7.03
C GLU A 152 10.23 8.96 -6.09
N PHE A 153 9.28 8.92 -5.16
CA PHE A 153 9.13 7.82 -4.20
C PHE A 153 9.11 6.42 -4.85
N GLN A 154 8.34 6.24 -5.93
CA GLN A 154 8.27 4.96 -6.64
C GLN A 154 9.63 4.57 -7.24
N ARG A 155 10.39 5.55 -7.74
CA ARG A 155 11.73 5.34 -8.27
C ARG A 155 12.69 4.93 -7.14
N THR A 156 12.68 5.65 -6.03
CA THR A 156 13.46 5.31 -4.82
C THR A 156 13.20 3.86 -4.38
N VAL A 157 11.93 3.48 -4.20
CA VAL A 157 11.53 2.12 -3.84
C VAL A 157 12.02 1.09 -4.86
N SER A 158 11.94 1.42 -6.16
CA SER A 158 12.39 0.51 -7.22
C SER A 158 13.90 0.24 -7.20
N ILE A 159 14.72 1.15 -6.67
CA ILE A 159 16.17 1.00 -6.57
C ILE A 159 16.53 0.21 -5.31
N VAL A 160 16.07 0.64 -4.14
CA VAL A 160 16.48 0.07 -2.84
C VAL A 160 15.98 -1.37 -2.62
N ARG A 161 14.93 -1.80 -3.34
CA ARG A 161 14.42 -3.18 -3.30
C ARG A 161 15.20 -4.15 -4.17
N ARG A 162 16.07 -3.66 -5.06
CA ARG A 162 16.87 -4.54 -5.90
C ARG A 162 17.91 -5.25 -5.06
N GLY A 163 18.15 -6.51 -5.38
CA GLY A 163 19.17 -7.31 -4.72
C GLY A 163 20.51 -7.35 -5.45
N ASP A 164 20.67 -6.52 -6.50
CA ASP A 164 21.75 -6.63 -7.47
C ASP A 164 22.89 -5.63 -7.27
N ARG A 165 22.82 -4.76 -6.25
CA ARG A 165 23.81 -3.68 -6.00
C ARG A 165 24.11 -2.86 -7.27
N SER A 166 23.09 -2.61 -8.08
CA SER A 166 23.25 -1.98 -9.39
C SER A 166 23.68 -0.51 -9.34
N GLU A 167 24.20 -0.02 -10.46
CA GLU A 167 24.58 1.38 -10.68
C GLU A 167 23.43 2.39 -10.53
N HIS A 168 22.18 1.93 -10.46
CA HIS A 168 21.03 2.80 -10.17
C HIS A 168 21.14 3.51 -8.83
N TRP A 169 21.93 2.99 -7.88
CA TRP A 169 22.23 3.66 -6.62
C TRP A 169 22.90 5.03 -6.80
N LYS A 170 23.50 5.32 -7.96
CA LYS A 170 24.06 6.65 -8.27
C LYS A 170 23.01 7.77 -8.28
N GLN A 171 21.73 7.41 -8.38
CA GLN A 171 20.60 8.34 -8.33
C GLN A 171 20.13 8.62 -6.89
N LEU A 172 20.59 7.84 -5.91
CA LEU A 172 20.20 8.00 -4.52
C LEU A 172 21.17 8.94 -3.80
N ALA A 173 20.63 9.66 -2.85
CA ALA A 173 21.37 10.25 -1.75
C ALA A 173 20.81 9.74 -0.42
N PHE A 174 21.67 9.54 0.57
CA PHE A 174 21.29 9.31 1.95
C PHE A 174 21.20 10.66 2.67
N ARG A 175 19.96 11.09 2.94
CA ARG A 175 19.67 12.37 3.58
C ARG A 175 19.44 12.15 5.07
N VAL A 176 20.45 12.50 5.86
CA VAL A 176 20.53 12.20 7.30
C VAL A 176 19.86 13.30 8.09
N PHE A 177 19.03 12.94 9.05
CA PHE A 177 18.29 13.91 9.89
C PHE A 177 18.47 13.67 11.39
N ASP A 178 19.14 12.60 11.82
CA ASP A 178 19.46 12.39 13.24
C ASP A 178 20.68 11.47 13.47
N ALA A 179 21.30 11.59 14.65
CA ALA A 179 22.45 10.80 15.11
C ALA A 179 22.11 10.09 16.43
N PRO A 180 21.42 8.92 16.39
CA PRO A 180 20.79 8.30 17.56
C PRO A 180 21.72 7.97 18.74
N GLN A 181 23.02 7.78 18.50
CA GLN A 181 23.99 7.39 19.52
C GLN A 181 24.77 8.55 20.15
N HIS A 182 24.60 9.79 19.66
CA HIS A 182 25.38 10.94 20.15
C HIS A 182 25.10 11.30 21.63
N GLY A 183 23.90 11.00 22.14
CA GLY A 183 23.53 11.22 23.56
C GLY A 183 23.14 12.66 23.93
N GLY A 184 23.60 13.67 23.18
CA GLY A 184 23.22 15.08 23.39
C GLY A 184 21.83 15.49 22.89
N GLY A 185 21.45 16.75 23.13
CA GLY A 185 20.24 17.40 22.61
C GLY A 185 20.25 17.56 21.09
N PHE A 186 19.11 17.88 20.48
CA PHE A 186 18.97 17.84 19.01
C PHE A 186 19.97 18.74 18.27
N GLU A 187 20.27 19.92 18.79
CA GLU A 187 21.22 20.88 18.23
C GLU A 187 22.65 20.32 18.26
N GLU A 188 23.04 19.68 19.35
CA GLU A 188 24.34 19.02 19.46
C GLU A 188 24.45 17.87 18.46
N ARG A 189 23.37 17.10 18.28
CA ARG A 189 23.33 16.03 17.27
C ARG A 189 23.38 16.58 15.85
N LEU A 190 22.75 17.70 15.58
CA LEU A 190 22.81 18.37 14.27
C LEU A 190 24.22 18.87 13.98
N GLY A 191 24.86 19.54 14.94
CA GLY A 191 26.26 19.98 14.81
C GLY A 191 27.22 18.81 14.61
N HIS A 192 27.00 17.69 15.32
CA HIS A 192 27.75 16.44 15.10
C HIS A 192 27.57 15.92 13.67
N LEU A 193 26.34 15.85 13.17
CA LEU A 193 26.06 15.42 11.80
C LEU A 193 26.73 16.32 10.76
N GLU A 194 26.73 17.64 10.96
CA GLU A 194 27.37 18.59 10.04
C GLU A 194 28.89 18.44 10.03
N ALA A 195 29.51 18.20 11.20
CA ALA A 195 30.94 17.91 11.30
C ALA A 195 31.31 16.57 10.64
N LEU A 196 30.45 15.56 10.82
CA LEU A 196 30.67 14.20 10.33
C LEU A 196 30.44 14.04 8.82
N LEU A 197 29.39 14.70 8.31
CA LEU A 197 28.90 14.60 6.94
C LEU A 197 29.06 15.92 6.17
N GLY A 198 30.06 16.72 6.53
CA GLY A 198 30.44 17.95 5.84
C GLY A 198 30.94 17.69 4.41
N GLU A 199 31.95 18.44 3.96
CA GLU A 199 32.51 18.21 2.62
C GLU A 199 33.20 16.83 2.54
N GLY A 200 32.87 16.03 1.51
CA GLY A 200 33.53 14.74 1.26
C GLY A 200 32.60 13.57 0.95
N HIS A 201 31.28 13.72 1.16
CA HIS A 201 30.31 12.62 0.98
C HIS A 201 29.45 12.82 -0.28
N PRO A 202 29.80 12.23 -1.44
CA PRO A 202 29.09 12.50 -2.70
C PRO A 202 27.63 12.00 -2.70
N HIS A 203 27.31 11.03 -1.83
CA HIS A 203 26.01 10.38 -1.78
C HIS A 203 25.33 10.50 -0.42
N ALA A 204 25.87 11.28 0.52
CA ALA A 204 25.26 11.50 1.83
C ALA A 204 25.31 12.98 2.20
N GLY A 205 24.40 13.40 3.07
CA GLY A 205 24.42 14.76 3.60
C GLY A 205 23.27 15.01 4.55
N VAL A 206 23.46 16.00 5.41
CA VAL A 206 22.48 16.38 6.43
C VAL A 206 21.29 17.09 5.79
N VAL A 207 20.08 16.79 6.25
CA VAL A 207 18.87 17.53 5.87
C VAL A 207 18.98 18.93 6.47
N PRO A 208 18.81 20.02 5.69
CA PRO A 208 18.82 21.37 6.22
C PRO A 208 17.72 21.57 7.26
N HIS A 209 18.07 22.20 8.38
CA HIS A 209 17.13 22.62 9.42
C HIS A 209 17.17 24.14 9.59
N ALA A 210 16.02 24.73 9.85
CA ALA A 210 15.89 26.16 10.16
C ALA A 210 14.96 26.35 11.36
N GLU A 211 15.16 27.42 12.13
CA GLU A 211 14.30 27.74 13.25
C GLU A 211 12.92 28.24 12.78
N CYS A 212 11.85 27.70 13.37
CA CYS A 212 10.48 28.18 13.19
C CYS A 212 10.30 29.50 13.95
N THR A 213 10.02 30.57 13.23
CA THR A 213 9.82 31.91 13.82
C THR A 213 8.35 32.21 14.10
N GLY A 214 7.48 31.21 13.92
CA GLY A 214 6.05 31.30 14.22
C GLY A 214 5.17 30.63 13.16
N GLU A 215 3.86 30.64 13.42
CA GLU A 215 2.87 29.97 12.58
C GLU A 215 2.88 30.44 11.11
N GLN A 216 3.11 31.74 10.89
CA GLN A 216 3.19 32.28 9.52
C GLN A 216 4.38 31.70 8.76
N HIS A 217 5.58 31.70 9.36
CA HIS A 217 6.77 31.10 8.75
C HIS A 217 6.54 29.62 8.45
N LEU A 218 5.97 28.87 9.40
CA LEU A 218 5.63 27.45 9.19
C LEU A 218 4.70 27.24 7.98
N ARG A 219 3.66 28.07 7.84
CA ARG A 219 2.70 27.99 6.72
C ARG A 219 3.34 28.37 5.38
N GLU A 220 4.17 29.41 5.36
CA GLU A 220 4.89 29.85 4.16
C GLU A 220 5.90 28.80 3.70
N GLU A 221 6.66 28.23 4.64
CA GLU A 221 7.65 27.19 4.36
C GLU A 221 6.98 25.90 3.88
N LEU A 222 5.85 25.51 4.47
CA LEU A 222 5.05 24.38 4.01
C LEU A 222 4.57 24.60 2.57
N ALA A 223 4.01 25.78 2.28
CA ALA A 223 3.54 26.13 0.94
C ALA A 223 4.69 26.18 -0.08
N ARG A 224 5.87 26.67 0.32
CA ARG A 224 7.07 26.70 -0.51
C ARG A 224 7.53 25.29 -0.86
N VAL A 225 7.67 24.40 0.13
CA VAL A 225 8.07 23.01 -0.05
C VAL A 225 7.07 22.27 -0.94
N GLU A 226 5.77 22.39 -0.68
CA GLU A 226 4.71 21.78 -1.49
C GLU A 226 4.69 22.34 -2.92
N GLY A 227 4.91 23.65 -3.08
CA GLY A 227 5.03 24.30 -4.39
C GLY A 227 6.20 23.79 -5.24
N LEU A 228 7.24 23.26 -4.58
CA LEU A 228 8.37 22.59 -5.22
C LEU A 228 8.17 21.07 -5.38
N GLY A 229 7.02 20.53 -4.97
CA GLY A 229 6.68 19.10 -5.04
C GLY A 229 7.14 18.26 -3.84
N GLY A 230 7.54 18.89 -2.74
CA GLY A 230 7.89 18.21 -1.48
C GLY A 230 6.66 17.70 -0.72
N GLU A 231 6.86 16.81 0.25
CA GLU A 231 5.76 16.08 0.92
C GLU A 231 5.14 16.84 2.10
N GLY A 232 5.87 17.80 2.67
CA GLY A 232 5.50 18.52 3.88
C GLY A 232 6.71 18.90 4.71
N LEU A 233 6.52 19.13 6.01
CA LEU A 233 7.59 19.49 6.95
C LEU A 233 7.71 18.49 8.11
N MET A 234 8.91 18.41 8.66
CA MET A 234 9.23 17.75 9.93
C MET A 234 9.66 18.81 10.93
N LEU A 235 9.15 18.71 12.15
CA LEU A 235 9.33 19.69 13.21
C LEU A 235 9.95 18.99 14.42
N ARG A 236 11.08 19.51 14.92
CA ARG A 236 11.82 18.93 16.03
C ARG A 236 11.94 19.90 17.20
N GLN A 237 11.60 19.43 18.39
CA GLN A 237 11.67 20.22 19.61
C GLN A 237 13.12 20.56 19.98
N PRO A 238 13.43 21.81 20.35
CA PRO A 238 14.76 22.22 20.80
C PRO A 238 15.23 21.43 22.02
N GLY A 239 16.52 21.10 22.07
CA GLY A 239 17.14 20.36 23.17
C GLY A 239 16.63 18.92 23.35
N SER A 240 15.74 18.43 22.50
CA SER A 240 15.11 17.12 22.70
C SER A 240 16.09 15.97 22.53
N ALA A 241 16.03 15.00 23.45
CA ALA A 241 16.77 13.76 23.34
C ALA A 241 16.28 12.91 22.14
N TYR A 242 17.09 11.93 21.76
CA TYR A 242 16.65 10.90 20.83
C TYR A 242 15.90 9.81 21.59
N GLU A 243 14.64 9.58 21.25
CA GLU A 243 13.79 8.60 21.92
C GLU A 243 13.28 7.55 20.92
N ALA A 244 13.58 6.28 21.17
CA ALA A 244 13.07 5.20 20.34
C ALA A 244 11.54 5.08 20.48
N GLY A 245 10.84 4.98 19.36
CA GLY A 245 9.38 4.91 19.33
C GLY A 245 8.75 6.25 19.01
N ARG A 246 7.45 6.36 19.27
CA ARG A 246 6.67 7.55 18.88
C ARG A 246 6.78 8.61 19.97
N SER A 247 7.24 9.80 19.61
CA SER A 247 7.46 10.91 20.56
C SER A 247 6.84 12.20 20.06
N THR A 248 6.34 13.01 20.99
CA THR A 248 5.79 14.34 20.73
C THR A 248 6.87 15.37 20.42
N THR A 249 8.14 15.05 20.71
CA THR A 249 9.30 15.88 20.38
C THR A 249 9.56 15.95 18.87
N LEU A 250 8.99 15.04 18.08
CA LEU A 250 9.07 15.02 16.63
C LEU A 250 7.65 15.05 16.03
N LEU A 251 7.37 16.09 15.25
CA LEU A 251 6.09 16.29 14.59
C LEU A 251 6.26 16.26 13.07
N LYS A 252 5.23 15.80 12.37
CA LYS A 252 5.09 15.95 10.93
C LYS A 252 3.94 16.89 10.62
N VAL A 253 4.20 17.88 9.78
CA VAL A 253 3.24 18.85 9.30
C VAL A 253 2.99 18.55 7.83
N LYS A 254 1.71 18.40 7.47
CA LYS A 254 1.28 18.14 6.10
C LYS A 254 0.04 18.96 5.81
N THR A 255 -0.08 19.50 4.61
CA THR A 255 -1.38 20.04 4.19
C THR A 255 -2.37 18.89 4.05
N PHE A 256 -3.54 19.11 4.63
CA PHE A 256 -4.68 18.25 4.47
C PHE A 256 -5.74 19.01 3.69
N PHE A 257 -6.20 18.41 2.60
CA PHE A 257 -7.29 18.91 1.80
C PHE A 257 -8.57 18.20 2.22
N ASP A 258 -9.63 18.96 2.43
CA ASP A 258 -10.96 18.42 2.63
C ASP A 258 -11.71 18.50 1.29
N ALA A 259 -12.38 17.41 0.91
CA ALA A 259 -13.21 17.35 -0.29
C ALA A 259 -14.43 16.46 -0.03
N GLU A 260 -15.37 16.47 -0.97
CA GLU A 260 -16.63 15.77 -0.86
C GLU A 260 -16.68 14.58 -1.84
N ALA A 261 -17.25 13.48 -1.39
CA ALA A 261 -17.49 12.31 -2.22
C ALA A 261 -18.83 11.67 -1.85
N ARG A 262 -19.46 11.01 -2.83
CA ARG A 262 -20.70 10.28 -2.63
C ARG A 262 -20.39 8.82 -2.33
N VAL A 263 -21.01 8.28 -1.29
CA VAL A 263 -20.94 6.86 -0.96
C VAL A 263 -21.64 6.05 -2.06
N VAL A 264 -20.89 5.16 -2.71
CA VAL A 264 -21.43 4.26 -3.73
C VAL A 264 -21.60 2.83 -3.22
N ASP A 265 -20.80 2.41 -2.24
CA ASP A 265 -20.90 1.06 -1.65
C ASP A 265 -20.23 0.98 -0.27
N HIS A 266 -20.54 -0.08 0.48
CA HIS A 266 -19.89 -0.44 1.75
C HIS A 266 -19.01 -1.67 1.55
N VAL A 267 -17.75 -1.58 1.93
CA VAL A 267 -16.81 -2.71 1.87
C VAL A 267 -16.71 -3.36 3.24
N PRO A 268 -17.00 -4.67 3.37
CA PRO A 268 -16.93 -5.38 4.66
C PRO A 268 -15.52 -5.37 5.26
N GLY A 269 -15.45 -5.16 6.57
CA GLY A 269 -14.20 -5.19 7.32
C GLY A 269 -13.63 -6.60 7.49
N ARG A 270 -12.32 -6.66 7.72
CA ARG A 270 -11.57 -7.89 8.05
C ARG A 270 -10.91 -7.73 9.43
N GLY A 271 -10.45 -8.83 10.03
CA GLY A 271 -9.78 -8.80 11.34
C GLY A 271 -10.66 -8.21 12.43
N ARG A 272 -10.16 -7.20 13.17
CA ARG A 272 -10.90 -6.47 14.22
C ARG A 272 -12.20 -5.79 13.74
N HIS A 273 -12.38 -5.63 12.43
CA HIS A 273 -13.58 -5.05 11.82
C HIS A 273 -14.45 -6.08 11.10
N LYS A 274 -14.23 -7.39 11.31
CA LYS A 274 -15.10 -8.44 10.75
C LYS A 274 -16.55 -8.24 11.22
N GLY A 275 -17.49 -8.30 10.28
CA GLY A 275 -18.93 -8.12 10.56
C GLY A 275 -19.40 -6.67 10.63
N ARG A 276 -18.51 -5.69 10.43
CA ARG A 276 -18.83 -4.25 10.41
C ARG A 276 -18.12 -3.54 9.26
N LEU A 277 -18.32 -2.23 9.09
CA LEU A 277 -17.71 -1.46 8.01
C LEU A 277 -16.18 -1.55 8.04
N GLY A 278 -15.59 -1.99 6.93
CA GLY A 278 -14.16 -1.88 6.66
C GLY A 278 -13.83 -0.51 6.08
N SER A 279 -14.44 -0.19 4.94
CA SER A 279 -14.28 1.08 4.23
C SER A 279 -15.52 1.45 3.42
N LEU A 280 -15.74 2.73 3.17
CA LEU A 280 -16.68 3.20 2.16
C LEU A 280 -16.00 3.15 0.79
N SER A 281 -16.71 2.66 -0.24
CA SER A 281 -16.38 2.97 -1.63
C SER A 281 -17.11 4.26 -1.98
N VAL A 282 -16.37 5.25 -2.48
CA VAL A 282 -16.90 6.59 -2.77
C VAL A 282 -16.50 7.04 -4.17
N VAL A 283 -17.21 8.04 -4.70
CA VAL A 283 -16.90 8.68 -5.99
C VAL A 283 -16.88 10.20 -5.80
N THR A 284 -15.91 10.90 -6.38
CA THR A 284 -15.90 12.39 -6.43
C THR A 284 -16.91 12.92 -7.45
N PRO A 285 -17.24 14.22 -7.42
CA PRO A 285 -18.03 14.87 -8.49
C PRO A 285 -17.49 14.60 -9.89
N ASP A 286 -16.16 14.58 -10.06
CA ASP A 286 -15.47 14.33 -11.33
C ASP A 286 -15.43 12.84 -11.73
N GLY A 287 -16.10 11.96 -10.99
CA GLY A 287 -16.20 10.53 -11.31
C GLY A 287 -15.01 9.68 -10.84
N VAL A 288 -14.09 10.22 -10.04
CA VAL A 288 -12.95 9.46 -9.50
C VAL A 288 -13.42 8.56 -8.36
N ALA A 289 -13.34 7.25 -8.54
CA ALA A 289 -13.73 6.26 -7.55
C ALA A 289 -12.54 5.81 -6.68
N PHE A 290 -12.73 5.76 -5.36
CA PHE A 290 -11.71 5.34 -4.40
C PHE A 290 -12.34 4.84 -3.09
N SER A 291 -11.53 4.32 -2.16
CA SER A 291 -12.01 3.82 -0.87
C SER A 291 -11.52 4.67 0.30
N VAL A 292 -12.41 4.91 1.27
CA VAL A 292 -12.12 5.60 2.55
C VAL A 292 -12.25 4.58 3.68
N GLY A 293 -11.12 4.22 4.30
CA GLY A 293 -11.06 3.12 5.30
C GLY A 293 -10.76 3.56 6.74
N THR A 294 -10.40 4.83 6.95
CA THR A 294 -9.99 5.39 8.25
C THR A 294 -10.83 6.62 8.58
N GLY A 295 -10.74 7.13 9.81
CA GLY A 295 -11.51 8.31 10.26
C GLY A 295 -12.89 7.99 10.85
N PHE A 296 -13.31 6.72 10.84
CA PHE A 296 -14.56 6.28 11.47
C PHE A 296 -14.35 5.91 12.93
N SER A 297 -15.23 6.40 13.81
CA SER A 297 -15.44 5.85 15.15
C SER A 297 -16.01 4.42 15.09
N ASP A 298 -15.94 3.68 16.20
CA ASP A 298 -16.52 2.33 16.24
C ASP A 298 -18.03 2.35 16.01
N LYS A 299 -18.75 3.33 16.56
CA LYS A 299 -20.19 3.55 16.31
C LYS A 299 -20.49 3.78 14.82
N GLN A 300 -19.68 4.56 14.13
CA GLN A 300 -19.82 4.77 12.68
C GLN A 300 -19.45 3.53 11.86
N ARG A 301 -18.69 2.58 12.41
CA ARG A 301 -18.45 1.30 11.72
C ARG A 301 -19.62 0.33 11.85
N GLU A 302 -20.35 0.42 12.96
CA GLU A 302 -21.58 -0.33 13.20
C GLU A 302 -22.78 0.25 12.44
N ALA A 303 -22.87 1.59 12.38
CA ALA A 303 -23.86 2.34 11.63
C ALA A 303 -23.15 3.27 10.62
N PRO A 304 -22.72 2.74 9.47
CA PRO A 304 -21.98 3.52 8.46
C PRO A 304 -22.86 4.52 7.71
N PRO A 305 -22.26 5.62 7.19
CA PRO A 305 -22.95 6.54 6.28
C PRO A 305 -23.61 5.77 5.13
N PRO A 306 -24.92 5.94 4.86
CA PRO A 306 -25.64 5.10 3.91
C PRO A 306 -25.15 5.31 2.47
N VAL A 307 -25.37 4.31 1.62
CA VAL A 307 -25.15 4.46 0.17
C VAL A 307 -26.00 5.63 -0.34
N GLY A 308 -25.36 6.51 -1.11
CA GLY A 308 -25.94 7.75 -1.60
C GLY A 308 -25.61 8.98 -0.77
N ALA A 309 -25.17 8.83 0.48
CA ALA A 309 -24.76 9.95 1.33
C ALA A 309 -23.56 10.70 0.76
N ILE A 310 -23.51 12.01 0.99
CA ILE A 310 -22.32 12.83 0.73
C ILE A 310 -21.51 12.90 2.00
N VAL A 311 -20.22 12.64 1.88
CA VAL A 311 -19.28 12.67 3.00
C VAL A 311 -18.15 13.63 2.69
N THR A 312 -17.71 14.38 3.71
CA THR A 312 -16.43 15.07 3.65
C THR A 312 -15.34 14.09 4.04
N TYR A 313 -14.35 13.95 3.17
CA TYR A 313 -13.12 13.22 3.44
C TYR A 313 -11.94 14.17 3.38
N ARG A 314 -10.91 13.83 4.16
CA ARG A 314 -9.64 14.52 4.23
C ARG A 314 -8.57 13.70 3.55
N TYR A 315 -7.69 14.32 2.77
CA TYR A 315 -6.59 13.67 2.06
C TYR A 315 -5.35 14.59 2.02
N GLN A 316 -4.18 14.04 1.70
CA GLN A 316 -2.93 14.82 1.72
C GLN A 316 -2.52 15.32 0.33
N GLU A 317 -2.72 14.51 -0.69
CA GLU A 317 -2.31 14.80 -2.07
C GLU A 317 -3.09 13.92 -3.05
N LEU A 318 -3.01 14.22 -4.35
CA LEU A 318 -3.59 13.40 -5.41
C LEU A 318 -2.50 12.60 -6.13
N THR A 319 -2.80 11.35 -6.51
CA THR A 319 -1.97 10.61 -7.47
C THR A 319 -1.99 11.28 -8.85
N LYS A 320 -1.08 10.90 -9.77
CA LYS A 320 -1.13 11.34 -11.18
C LYS A 320 -2.48 11.07 -11.88
N ALA A 321 -3.23 10.09 -11.39
CA ALA A 321 -4.57 9.73 -11.87
C ALA A 321 -5.72 10.47 -11.16
N GLY A 322 -5.42 11.47 -10.33
CA GLY A 322 -6.42 12.25 -9.58
C GLY A 322 -7.01 11.54 -8.35
N VAL A 323 -6.52 10.36 -7.98
CA VAL A 323 -7.02 9.62 -6.81
C VAL A 323 -6.41 10.19 -5.51
N PRO A 324 -7.21 10.55 -4.49
CA PRO A 324 -6.71 11.00 -3.19
C PRO A 324 -5.81 9.97 -2.50
N ARG A 325 -4.64 10.40 -2.01
CA ARG A 325 -3.75 9.60 -1.15
C ARG A 325 -4.12 9.78 0.31
N PHE A 326 -4.13 8.64 1.02
CA PHE A 326 -4.45 8.53 2.45
C PHE A 326 -5.79 9.17 2.85
N PRO A 327 -6.90 8.88 2.16
CA PRO A 327 -8.18 9.50 2.47
C PRO A 327 -8.74 8.98 3.80
N SER A 328 -9.16 9.90 4.67
CA SER A 328 -9.83 9.61 5.93
C SER A 328 -11.19 10.30 6.00
N PHE A 329 -12.20 9.59 6.50
CA PHE A 329 -13.53 10.15 6.72
C PHE A 329 -13.49 11.25 7.80
N LEU A 330 -14.21 12.35 7.57
CA LEU A 330 -14.43 13.38 8.58
C LEU A 330 -15.87 13.38 9.10
N ARG A 331 -16.83 13.59 8.20
CA ARG A 331 -18.25 13.73 8.57
C ARG A 331 -19.18 13.47 7.39
N GLU A 332 -20.43 13.12 7.69
CA GLU A 332 -21.52 13.17 6.73
C GLU A 332 -21.92 14.63 6.48
N ARG A 333 -22.38 14.91 5.26
CA ARG A 333 -22.90 16.22 4.83
C ARG A 333 -24.34 16.05 4.35
N PRO A 334 -25.31 15.93 5.28
CA PRO A 334 -26.73 15.84 4.91
C PRO A 334 -27.25 17.14 4.27
N ASP A 335 -26.52 18.24 4.46
CA ASP A 335 -26.76 19.58 3.93
C ASP A 335 -26.18 19.81 2.53
N ALA A 336 -25.33 18.90 2.03
CA ALA A 336 -24.71 19.05 0.73
C ALA A 336 -25.62 18.51 -0.38
N GLU A 337 -25.67 19.24 -1.51
CA GLU A 337 -26.28 18.76 -2.74
C GLU A 337 -25.21 18.13 -3.62
N TRP A 338 -25.52 16.96 -4.20
CA TRP A 338 -24.58 16.31 -5.10
C TRP A 338 -24.60 17.04 -6.45
N PRO A 339 -23.48 17.65 -6.89
CA PRO A 339 -23.47 18.37 -8.16
C PRO A 339 -23.80 17.41 -9.31
N ALA A 340 -24.60 17.89 -10.27
CA ALA A 340 -24.86 17.15 -11.50
C ALA A 340 -23.53 16.84 -12.18
N GLN A 341 -23.36 15.60 -12.67
CA GLN A 341 -22.20 15.21 -13.46
C GLN A 341 -22.14 16.13 -14.69
N THR A 342 -21.30 17.15 -14.65
CA THR A 342 -20.95 17.88 -15.85
C THR A 342 -20.13 16.91 -16.69
N ALA A 343 -20.66 16.52 -17.84
CA ALA A 343 -19.90 15.80 -18.84
C ALA A 343 -18.68 16.68 -19.16
N ALA A 344 -17.50 16.29 -18.66
CA ALA A 344 -16.28 17.04 -18.81
C ALA A 344 -15.88 17.07 -20.29
N THR A 345 -16.25 18.16 -20.98
CA THR A 345 -15.58 18.60 -22.20
C THR A 345 -14.11 18.79 -21.84
N LYS A 346 -13.23 18.03 -22.51
CA LYS A 346 -11.78 18.21 -22.41
C LYS A 346 -11.41 19.65 -22.78
N GLN A 347 -11.18 20.51 -21.79
CA GLN A 347 -10.44 21.74 -21.99
C GLN A 347 -9.34 21.87 -20.93
N LYS A 348 -8.10 21.86 -21.42
CA LYS A 348 -6.90 22.28 -20.69
C LYS A 348 -7.00 23.79 -20.43
N ALA A 349 -7.06 24.23 -19.17
CA ALA A 349 -6.59 25.52 -18.65
C ALA A 349 -6.89 25.55 -17.15
N SER A 350 -5.91 25.40 -16.25
CA SER A 350 -5.01 26.44 -15.73
C SER A 350 -5.34 26.72 -14.26
N LYS A 351 -4.30 26.62 -13.44
CA LYS A 351 -4.25 26.90 -12.00
C LYS A 351 -5.05 28.14 -11.59
N LYS A 352 -6.05 27.99 -10.72
CA LYS A 352 -6.40 28.96 -9.68
C LYS A 352 -7.27 28.26 -8.62
N ALA A 353 -6.77 28.25 -7.38
CA ALA A 353 -7.48 27.73 -6.21
C ALA A 353 -8.73 28.59 -5.91
N PRO A 354 -9.85 28.02 -5.46
CA PRO A 354 -11.01 28.80 -5.06
C PRO A 354 -10.78 29.46 -3.69
N ALA A 355 -11.25 30.70 -3.59
CA ALA A 355 -11.07 31.58 -2.45
C ALA A 355 -11.83 31.13 -1.19
N LYS A 356 -11.21 31.39 -0.05
CA LYS A 356 -11.71 31.19 1.32
C LYS A 356 -13.04 31.93 1.55
N ARG A 357 -14.08 31.27 2.05
CA ARG A 357 -15.18 31.94 2.78
C ARG A 357 -15.21 31.50 4.23
N ARG A 358 -15.16 32.52 5.11
CA ARG A 358 -15.24 32.46 6.57
C ARG A 358 -16.65 32.10 7.04
N ALA A 359 -16.71 31.40 8.16
CA ALA A 359 -17.93 31.11 8.91
C ALA A 359 -18.47 32.35 9.65
N ARG A 360 -19.79 32.43 9.79
CA ARG A 360 -20.49 33.24 10.81
C ARG A 360 -21.78 32.50 11.24
N ALA A 361 -22.16 32.73 12.50
CA ALA A 361 -23.05 31.89 13.32
C ALA A 361 -24.52 32.36 13.40
N ALA A 362 -25.32 31.48 14.04
CA ALA A 362 -26.47 31.70 14.95
C ALA A 362 -27.92 31.40 14.48
N GLU A 363 -28.54 30.43 15.19
CA GLU A 363 -29.91 30.36 15.79
C GLU A 363 -31.18 30.48 14.92
N ALA A 364 -32.38 29.92 15.20
CA ALA A 364 -32.94 28.90 16.11
C ALA A 364 -34.44 28.64 15.71
N HIS A 365 -35.05 27.55 16.22
CA HIS A 365 -36.50 27.19 16.29
C HIS A 365 -37.24 26.83 14.96
N THR A 366 -38.20 25.89 14.84
CA THR A 366 -39.16 25.25 15.77
C THR A 366 -39.74 23.92 15.20
N ALA A 367 -40.17 23.05 16.13
CA ALA A 367 -41.10 21.89 16.09
C ALA A 367 -41.88 21.47 14.81
N ALA A 368 -41.98 20.16 14.54
CA ALA A 368 -43.18 19.34 14.77
C ALA A 368 -43.14 17.90 14.15
N THR A 369 -43.51 16.97 15.00
CA THR A 369 -43.93 15.55 14.93
C THR A 369 -44.63 15.02 13.65
N LYS A 370 -44.30 13.79 13.20
CA LYS A 370 -45.26 12.66 12.97
C LYS A 370 -44.58 11.32 12.62
N GLN A 371 -45.33 10.26 12.89
CA GLN A 371 -44.93 8.87 13.15
C GLN A 371 -45.11 7.90 11.96
N LYS A 372 -44.36 6.77 12.05
CA LYS A 372 -44.68 5.36 11.67
C LYS A 372 -45.08 5.02 10.22
N ALA A 373 -44.37 4.05 9.61
CA ALA A 373 -44.78 2.63 9.63
C ALA A 373 -43.80 1.73 8.86
N SER A 374 -43.67 0.51 9.38
CA SER A 374 -42.84 -0.61 8.94
C SER A 374 -43.43 -1.35 7.72
N LYS A 375 -42.58 -2.06 6.96
CA LYS A 375 -42.95 -3.32 6.29
C LYS A 375 -41.72 -4.18 5.94
N LYS A 376 -41.97 -5.48 6.02
CA LYS A 376 -41.09 -6.63 6.27
C LYS A 376 -40.61 -7.24 4.95
N ALA A 377 -39.40 -7.78 4.93
CA ALA A 377 -38.83 -8.58 3.84
C ALA A 377 -39.48 -9.98 3.72
N PRO A 378 -39.27 -10.68 2.58
CA PRO A 378 -39.12 -12.12 2.62
C PRO A 378 -37.83 -12.65 1.95
N ALA A 379 -37.21 -13.55 2.71
CA ALA A 379 -36.44 -14.77 2.43
C ALA A 379 -35.79 -15.08 1.06
N LYS A 380 -34.58 -15.63 1.20
CA LYS A 380 -33.67 -16.23 0.22
C LYS A 380 -34.21 -17.57 -0.33
N ARG A 381 -33.96 -17.87 -1.61
CA ARG A 381 -33.91 -19.24 -2.15
C ARG A 381 -32.52 -19.53 -2.71
N HIS A 382 -31.98 -20.68 -2.36
CA HIS A 382 -30.84 -21.33 -2.99
C HIS A 382 -31.30 -22.07 -4.25
N VAL A 383 -30.51 -22.01 -5.33
CA VAL A 383 -30.58 -22.99 -6.44
C VAL A 383 -29.17 -23.39 -6.84
N ALA A 384 -29.01 -24.68 -7.10
CA ALA A 384 -27.79 -25.42 -7.38
C ALA A 384 -27.22 -25.17 -8.79
N ALA A 385 -25.98 -25.63 -8.99
CA ALA A 385 -25.18 -25.52 -10.20
C ALA A 385 -25.78 -26.25 -11.41
N ALA A 386 -25.63 -25.66 -12.60
CA ALA A 386 -25.89 -26.30 -13.90
C ALA A 386 -24.67 -26.16 -14.82
N ASP A 387 -24.48 -27.21 -15.64
CA ASP A 387 -23.39 -27.57 -16.57
C ASP A 387 -23.26 -26.59 -17.78
N PRO A 388 -22.10 -26.48 -18.48
CA PRO A 388 -21.79 -25.41 -19.43
C PRO A 388 -22.09 -25.82 -20.87
N GLY A 389 -23.09 -25.20 -21.49
CA GLY A 389 -23.28 -25.36 -22.94
C GLY A 389 -24.46 -24.56 -23.47
N GLN A 390 -24.16 -23.36 -24.00
CA GLN A 390 -24.94 -22.50 -24.93
C GLN A 390 -24.86 -21.00 -24.58
N GLY A 391 -23.64 -20.48 -24.44
CA GLY A 391 -23.40 -19.03 -24.44
C GLY A 391 -22.26 -18.72 -25.39
N SER A 392 -22.43 -17.79 -26.34
CA SER A 392 -21.34 -17.37 -27.23
C SER A 392 -20.27 -16.66 -26.39
N ALA A 393 -19.13 -17.32 -26.18
CA ALA A 393 -18.01 -16.76 -25.46
C ALA A 393 -17.37 -15.63 -26.27
N ARG A 394 -17.26 -14.43 -25.69
CA ARG A 394 -16.59 -13.28 -26.31
C ARG A 394 -15.20 -13.10 -25.71
N ARG A 395 -14.16 -13.22 -26.53
CA ARG A 395 -12.76 -13.15 -26.11
C ARG A 395 -12.11 -11.82 -26.48
N PHE A 396 -11.34 -11.29 -25.56
CA PHE A 396 -10.63 -10.03 -25.67
C PHE A 396 -9.17 -10.21 -25.28
N GLU A 397 -8.28 -9.56 -26.02
CA GLU A 397 -6.84 -9.65 -25.80
C GLU A 397 -6.21 -8.28 -25.60
N PHE A 398 -5.21 -8.22 -24.74
CA PHE A 398 -4.43 -7.03 -24.46
C PHE A 398 -2.96 -7.36 -24.65
N VAL A 399 -2.33 -6.70 -25.63
CA VAL A 399 -0.92 -6.82 -25.94
C VAL A 399 -0.29 -5.43 -25.95
N GLU A 400 0.51 -5.13 -24.94
CA GLU A 400 1.26 -3.86 -24.85
C GLU A 400 2.61 -4.13 -24.15
N GLY A 401 3.72 -3.81 -24.82
CA GLY A 401 5.06 -4.14 -24.35
C GLY A 401 5.24 -5.64 -24.09
N SER A 402 5.66 -6.01 -22.88
CA SER A 402 5.80 -7.41 -22.44
C SER A 402 4.51 -8.04 -21.92
N SER A 403 3.42 -7.28 -21.80
CA SER A 403 2.12 -7.78 -21.33
C SER A 403 1.36 -8.46 -22.46
N ARG A 404 0.99 -9.74 -22.27
CA ARG A 404 0.13 -10.52 -23.17
C ARG A 404 -0.98 -11.20 -22.37
N LYS A 405 -2.18 -10.62 -22.35
CA LYS A 405 -3.29 -11.06 -21.48
C LYS A 405 -4.54 -11.32 -22.29
N PHE A 406 -5.33 -12.32 -21.89
CA PHE A 406 -6.67 -12.55 -22.41
C PHE A 406 -7.72 -12.34 -21.32
N TRP A 407 -8.92 -12.00 -21.75
CA TRP A 407 -10.11 -11.89 -20.94
C TRP A 407 -11.30 -12.33 -21.79
N GLU A 408 -12.11 -13.24 -21.29
CA GLU A 408 -13.20 -13.89 -22.01
C GLU A 408 -14.43 -13.87 -21.12
N ILE A 409 -15.59 -13.65 -21.71
CA ILE A 409 -16.86 -13.65 -20.99
C ILE A 409 -17.90 -14.48 -21.74
N THR A 410 -18.58 -15.33 -21.00
CA THR A 410 -19.67 -16.19 -21.47
C THR A 410 -20.89 -15.90 -20.63
N VAL A 411 -22.00 -15.50 -21.25
CA VAL A 411 -23.28 -15.32 -20.57
C VAL A 411 -24.10 -16.60 -20.76
N HIS A 412 -24.62 -17.14 -19.66
CA HIS A 412 -25.47 -18.34 -19.66
C HIS A 412 -26.67 -18.11 -18.75
N GLY A 413 -27.85 -17.98 -19.35
CA GLY A 413 -29.09 -17.71 -18.61
C GLY A 413 -28.95 -16.47 -17.73
N ASP A 414 -29.18 -16.64 -16.43
CA ASP A 414 -29.12 -15.60 -15.41
C ASP A 414 -27.71 -15.39 -14.82
N ALA A 415 -26.66 -15.98 -15.40
CA ALA A 415 -25.30 -15.83 -14.94
C ALA A 415 -24.34 -15.47 -16.08
N HIS A 416 -23.18 -14.92 -15.74
CA HIS A 416 -22.05 -14.91 -16.64
C HIS A 416 -20.80 -15.44 -15.97
N THR A 417 -19.94 -16.05 -16.77
CA THR A 417 -18.63 -16.56 -16.37
C THR A 417 -17.56 -15.80 -17.12
N VAL A 418 -16.59 -15.29 -16.39
CA VAL A 418 -15.44 -14.57 -16.92
C VAL A 418 -14.19 -15.42 -16.74
N ARG A 419 -13.42 -15.64 -17.81
CA ARG A 419 -12.12 -16.31 -17.80
C ARG A 419 -11.01 -15.33 -18.17
N TYR A 420 -9.91 -15.27 -17.42
CA TYR A 420 -8.83 -14.32 -17.69
C TYR A 420 -7.46 -14.84 -17.29
N GLY A 421 -6.42 -14.42 -17.99
CA GLY A 421 -5.08 -14.90 -17.73
C GLY A 421 -4.03 -14.33 -18.69
N ARG A 422 -2.84 -14.92 -18.65
CA ARG A 422 -1.82 -14.68 -19.68
C ARG A 422 -2.19 -15.47 -20.93
N ILE A 423 -2.02 -14.90 -22.11
CA ILE A 423 -2.22 -15.62 -23.38
C ILE A 423 -1.28 -16.86 -23.36
N GLY A 424 -1.84 -18.06 -23.56
CA GLY A 424 -1.13 -19.34 -23.48
C GLY A 424 -1.20 -20.04 -22.11
N SER A 425 -1.97 -19.52 -21.14
CA SER A 425 -2.28 -20.21 -19.88
C SER A 425 -3.76 -20.60 -19.80
N ASP A 426 -4.10 -21.57 -18.93
CA ASP A 426 -5.50 -21.97 -18.69
C ASP A 426 -6.37 -20.82 -18.17
N GLY A 427 -5.73 -19.87 -17.47
CA GLY A 427 -6.37 -18.70 -16.88
C GLY A 427 -7.14 -19.02 -15.59
N GLN A 428 -7.88 -18.03 -15.11
CA GLN A 428 -8.75 -18.13 -13.94
C GLN A 428 -10.18 -17.80 -14.34
N THR A 429 -11.14 -18.55 -13.80
CA THR A 429 -12.58 -18.35 -14.04
C THR A 429 -13.27 -17.77 -12.82
N LYS A 430 -14.27 -16.91 -13.07
CA LYS A 430 -15.16 -16.37 -12.05
C LYS A 430 -16.57 -16.25 -12.60
N THR A 431 -17.53 -16.88 -11.92
CA THR A 431 -18.96 -16.84 -12.27
C THR A 431 -19.71 -15.89 -11.35
N LYS A 432 -20.68 -15.16 -11.91
CA LYS A 432 -21.58 -14.26 -11.19
C LYS A 432 -23.01 -14.51 -11.67
N ALA A 433 -23.90 -14.81 -10.73
CA ALA A 433 -25.33 -14.99 -10.98
C ALA A 433 -26.11 -13.69 -10.73
N PHE A 434 -27.25 -13.55 -11.39
CA PHE A 434 -28.13 -12.40 -11.39
C PHE A 434 -29.59 -12.83 -11.24
N GLY A 435 -30.50 -11.88 -11.03
CA GLY A 435 -31.93 -12.16 -10.93
C GLY A 435 -32.64 -12.44 -12.27
N GLY A 436 -31.89 -12.61 -13.36
CA GLY A 436 -32.45 -12.88 -14.69
C GLY A 436 -31.47 -12.64 -15.84
N ALA A 437 -31.79 -13.20 -17.00
CA ALA A 437 -30.90 -13.18 -18.18
C ALA A 437 -30.58 -11.76 -18.68
N ALA A 438 -31.57 -10.86 -18.67
CA ALA A 438 -31.38 -9.46 -19.04
C ALA A 438 -30.36 -8.74 -18.11
N ALA A 439 -30.37 -9.06 -16.81
CA ALA A 439 -29.43 -8.48 -15.87
C ALA A 439 -28.01 -9.05 -16.04
N ALA A 440 -27.90 -10.34 -16.33
CA ALA A 440 -26.61 -10.99 -16.63
C ALA A 440 -25.97 -10.42 -17.90
N GLN A 441 -26.77 -10.22 -18.95
CA GLN A 441 -26.37 -9.62 -20.22
C GLN A 441 -25.95 -8.16 -20.05
N ALA A 442 -26.76 -7.34 -19.35
CA ALA A 442 -26.44 -5.93 -19.11
C ALA A 442 -25.15 -5.74 -18.28
N ASP A 443 -24.88 -6.62 -17.30
CA ASP A 443 -23.61 -6.56 -16.56
C ASP A 443 -22.43 -7.03 -17.42
N ALA A 444 -22.63 -8.05 -18.27
CA ALA A 444 -21.61 -8.52 -19.21
C ALA A 444 -21.19 -7.42 -20.20
N GLU A 445 -22.15 -6.69 -20.78
CA GLU A 445 -21.90 -5.57 -21.68
C GLU A 445 -21.14 -4.42 -20.99
N LYS A 446 -21.48 -4.12 -19.73
CA LYS A 446 -20.72 -3.16 -18.91
C LYS A 446 -19.27 -3.60 -18.68
N LEU A 447 -19.04 -4.90 -18.45
CA LEU A 447 -17.69 -5.44 -18.29
C LEU A 447 -16.90 -5.37 -19.60
N ILE A 448 -17.53 -5.68 -20.73
CA ILE A 448 -16.94 -5.55 -22.06
C ILE A 448 -16.53 -4.10 -22.31
N ALA A 449 -17.43 -3.13 -22.14
CA ALA A 449 -17.13 -1.71 -22.33
C ALA A 449 -15.95 -1.24 -21.46
N LYS A 450 -15.90 -1.68 -20.19
CA LYS A 450 -14.77 -1.40 -19.28
C LYS A 450 -13.45 -2.02 -19.75
N LYS A 451 -13.48 -3.17 -20.40
CA LYS A 451 -12.27 -3.83 -20.93
C LYS A 451 -11.79 -3.17 -22.21
N THR A 452 -12.70 -2.86 -23.13
CA THR A 452 -12.37 -2.12 -24.36
C THR A 452 -11.78 -0.75 -24.05
N ALA A 453 -12.34 -0.03 -23.06
CA ALA A 453 -11.79 1.25 -22.60
C ALA A 453 -10.38 1.14 -21.98
N LYS A 454 -9.96 -0.05 -21.56
CA LYS A 454 -8.61 -0.34 -21.05
C LYS A 454 -7.66 -0.87 -22.14
N GLY A 455 -8.05 -0.77 -23.41
CA GLY A 455 -7.24 -1.18 -24.57
C GLY A 455 -7.32 -2.67 -24.89
N TYR A 456 -8.25 -3.43 -24.30
CA TYR A 456 -8.49 -4.81 -24.74
C TYR A 456 -9.24 -4.82 -26.06
N VAL A 457 -8.77 -5.60 -27.02
CA VAL A 457 -9.36 -5.70 -28.36
C VAL A 457 -10.09 -7.03 -28.49
N GLU A 458 -11.32 -6.99 -29.00
CA GLU A 458 -12.10 -8.19 -29.24
C GLU A 458 -11.46 -9.04 -30.34
N ARG A 459 -11.36 -10.35 -30.09
CA ARG A 459 -10.95 -11.35 -31.06
C ARG A 459 -12.15 -12.27 -31.29
N ALA A 460 -12.53 -12.44 -32.55
CA ALA A 460 -13.53 -13.43 -32.91
C ALA A 460 -13.05 -14.80 -32.37
N GLY A 461 -13.86 -15.43 -31.51
CA GLY A 461 -13.65 -16.81 -31.12
C GLY A 461 -13.85 -17.68 -32.36
N GLY A 462 -12.84 -18.49 -32.70
CA GLY A 462 -12.97 -19.57 -33.68
C GLY A 462 -13.68 -20.78 -33.11
#